data_AF-A0A542XA77-F1
#
_entry.id   AF-A0A542XA77-F1
#
_cell.length_a   1.000
_cell.length_b   1.000
_cell.length_c   1.000
_cell.angle_alpha   90.00
_cell.angle_beta   90.00
_cell.angle_gamma   90.00
#
_symmetry.space_group_name_H-M   'P 1'
#
loop_
_entity.id
_entity.type
_entity.pdbx_description
1 polymer ?
#
loop_
_entity_poly.entity_id
_entity_poly.type
_entity_poly.pdbx_seq_one_letter_code
_entity_poly.pdbx_strand_id
1 'polypeptide(L)'
;MSVLMHRCRACGHATGWHEPRSRGYSSCSCCNRGAAQADPAPQLQQTYGHPGGRPEPLYPPGSTRNSGTMHASTTCDCGACRAAYDRLQQGESAAG
;
A
#
# COMPACT_ATOMS: atom_id res chain seq x y z
N MET A 1 -8.96 5.39 -5.05
CA MET A 1 -8.68 3.97 -4.73
C MET A 1 -7.90 3.95 -3.43
N SER A 2 -8.08 2.98 -2.55
CA SER A 2 -7.21 2.85 -1.37
C SER A 2 -6.46 1.51 -1.42
N VAL A 3 -5.34 1.41 -0.72
CA VAL A 3 -4.57 0.16 -0.58
C VAL A 3 -4.15 -0.04 0.87
N LEU A 4 -3.98 -1.30 1.28
CA LEU A 4 -3.28 -1.63 2.52
C LEU A 4 -1.78 -1.70 2.27
N MET A 5 -1.00 -1.02 3.11
CA MET A 5 0.45 -1.04 3.03
C MET A 5 1.09 -1.07 4.42
N HIS A 6 2.24 -1.74 4.52
CA HIS A 6 3.11 -1.60 5.69
C HIS A 6 3.94 -0.32 5.55
N ARG A 7 4.18 0.36 6.68
CA ARG A 7 5.15 1.46 6.77
C ARG A 7 6.42 0.96 7.43
N CYS A 8 7.56 1.52 7.04
CA CYS A 8 8.81 1.26 7.71
C CYS A 8 8.81 1.96 9.08
N ARG A 9 9.10 1.26 10.16
CA ARG A 9 9.19 1.81 11.52
C ARG A 9 10.30 2.85 11.67
N ALA A 10 11.37 2.72 10.87
CA ALA A 10 12.52 3.60 10.95
C ALA A 10 12.30 4.95 10.26
N CYS A 11 11.55 5.01 9.16
CA CYS A 11 11.39 6.24 8.36
C CYS A 11 9.93 6.64 8.07
N GLY A 12 8.95 5.80 8.41
CA GLY A 12 7.53 6.05 8.16
C GLY A 12 7.08 5.88 6.70
N HIS A 13 8.00 5.72 5.74
CA HIS A 13 7.64 5.52 4.34
C HIS A 13 7.02 4.14 4.09
N ALA A 14 6.26 4.02 3.00
CA ALA A 14 5.72 2.73 2.58
C ALA A 14 6.86 1.75 2.28
N THR A 15 6.75 0.50 2.74
CA THR A 15 7.83 -0.49 2.62
C THR A 15 8.25 -0.74 1.17
N GLY A 16 7.33 -0.62 0.21
CA GLY A 16 7.65 -0.70 -1.23
C GLY A 16 8.69 0.30 -1.71
N TRP A 17 8.91 1.42 -1.00
CA TRP A 17 9.95 2.41 -1.35
C TRP A 17 11.37 1.88 -1.15
N HIS A 18 11.53 0.76 -0.45
CA HIS A 18 12.81 0.09 -0.24
C HIS A 18 13.14 -0.94 -1.32
N GLU A 19 12.17 -1.29 -2.17
CA GLU A 19 12.40 -2.15 -3.33
C GLU A 19 13.42 -1.48 -4.26
N PRO A 20 14.36 -2.24 -4.88
CA PRO A 20 15.42 -1.68 -5.73
C PRO A 20 14.91 -0.68 -6.78
N ARG A 21 13.77 -0.98 -7.40
CA ARG A 21 13.12 -0.13 -8.41
C ARG A 21 12.60 1.21 -7.89
N SER A 22 12.39 1.34 -6.58
CA SER A 22 11.78 2.50 -5.94
C SER A 22 12.78 3.40 -5.20
N ARG A 23 14.02 2.93 -4.99
CA ARG A 23 15.02 3.61 -4.16
C ARG A 23 15.29 5.06 -4.58
N GLY A 24 15.40 5.32 -5.89
CA GLY A 24 15.70 6.65 -6.43
C GLY A 24 14.56 7.67 -6.39
N TYR A 25 13.34 7.27 -6.01
CA TYR A 25 12.20 8.18 -5.93
C TYR A 25 12.08 8.87 -4.56
N SER A 26 13.00 8.60 -3.64
CA SER A 26 13.03 9.19 -2.30
C SER A 26 14.35 9.87 -2.00
N SER A 27 14.31 11.00 -1.30
CA SER A 27 15.48 11.59 -0.65
C SER A 27 15.84 10.91 0.68
N CYS A 28 15.01 9.98 1.18
CA CYS A 28 15.27 9.29 2.45
C CYS A 28 16.44 8.32 2.35
N SER A 29 17.46 8.50 3.20
CA SER A 29 18.63 7.63 3.28
C SER A 29 18.28 6.16 3.56
N CYS A 30 17.28 5.91 4.43
CA CYS A 30 16.84 4.56 4.77
C CYS A 30 16.25 3.81 3.56
N CYS A 31 15.42 4.48 2.76
CA CYS A 31 14.84 3.92 1.54
C CYS A 31 15.92 3.68 0.48
N ASN A 32 16.86 4.62 0.32
CA ASN A 32 18.00 4.48 -0.60
C ASN A 32 18.90 3.27 -0.27
N ARG A 33 19.03 2.91 1.01
CA ARG A 33 19.75 1.70 1.45
C ARG A 33 18.96 0.40 1.25
N GLY A 34 17.63 0.49 1.08
CA GLY A 34 16.78 -0.66 0.80
C GLY A 34 16.50 -1.60 1.98
N ALA A 35 16.76 -1.17 3.21
CA ALA A 35 16.52 -1.98 4.42
C ALA A 35 15.24 -1.53 5.11
N ALA A 36 14.09 -2.13 4.74
CA ALA A 36 12.81 -1.83 5.37
C ALA A 36 12.65 -2.57 6.70
N GLN A 37 12.14 -1.86 7.71
CA GLN A 37 11.66 -2.47 8.96
C GLN A 37 10.14 -2.37 8.97
N ALA A 38 9.46 -3.31 8.33
CA ALA A 38 8.00 -3.25 8.18
C ALA A 38 7.29 -3.25 9.54
N ASP A 39 6.41 -2.28 9.76
CA ASP A 39 5.43 -2.35 10.83
C ASP A 39 4.41 -3.45 10.52
N PRO A 40 4.13 -4.40 11.44
CA PRO A 40 3.23 -5.52 11.19
C PRO A 40 1.77 -5.08 11.02
N ALA A 41 1.38 -3.89 11.50
CA ALA A 41 0.05 -3.36 11.30
C ALA A 41 -0.03 -2.66 9.93
N PRO A 42 -0.78 -3.20 8.95
CA PRO A 42 -0.98 -2.50 7.69
C PRO A 42 -1.83 -1.26 7.91
N GLN A 43 -1.52 -0.19 7.17
CA GLN A 43 -2.27 1.05 7.18
C GLN A 43 -2.98 1.24 5.84
N LEU A 44 -4.19 1.81 5.91
CA LEU A 44 -4.92 2.25 4.74
C LEU A 44 -4.24 3.50 4.16
N GLN A 45 -3.75 3.38 2.93
CA GLN A 45 -3.16 4.47 2.18
C GLN A 45 -4.12 4.87 1.06
N GLN A 46 -4.53 6.13 1.05
CA GLN A 46 -5.29 6.69 -0.06
C GLN A 46 -4.41 6.78 -1.30
N THR A 47 -4.95 6.33 -2.44
CA THR A 47 -4.31 6.44 -3.74
C THR A 47 -5.22 7.31 -4.60
N TYR A 48 -4.74 8.50 -4.93
CA TYR A 48 -5.50 9.46 -5.70
C TYR A 48 -5.57 8.98 -7.15
N GLY A 49 -6.68 8.35 -7.51
CA GLY A 49 -7.10 8.13 -8.89
C GLY A 49 -8.08 9.23 -9.27
N HIS A 50 -7.67 10.07 -10.22
CA HIS A 50 -8.43 11.18 -10.83
C HIS A 50 -9.01 12.28 -9.89
N PRO A 51 -8.79 13.57 -10.18
CA PRO A 51 -9.53 14.65 -9.53
C PRO A 51 -11.03 14.53 -9.88
N GLY A 52 -11.88 14.37 -8.86
CA GLY A 52 -13.36 14.38 -8.98
C GLY A 52 -14.05 13.01 -8.96
N GLY A 53 -13.33 11.89 -8.81
CA GLY A 53 -13.92 10.54 -8.84
C GLY A 53 -14.50 10.07 -7.50
N ARG A 54 -15.59 9.28 -7.57
CA ARG A 54 -16.22 8.56 -6.45
C ARG A 54 -15.18 7.79 -5.62
N PRO A 55 -15.46 7.46 -4.34
CA PRO A 55 -14.63 6.54 -3.58
C PRO A 55 -14.47 5.23 -4.35
N GLU A 56 -13.26 5.00 -4.87
CA GLU A 56 -12.99 3.77 -5.59
C GLU A 56 -12.67 2.64 -4.58
N PRO A 57 -12.99 1.38 -4.89
CA PRO A 57 -12.83 0.26 -3.97
C PRO A 57 -11.40 0.11 -3.43
N LEU A 58 -11.30 -0.44 -2.21
CA LEU A 58 -10.04 -0.92 -1.65
C LEU A 58 -9.49 -2.06 -2.51
N TYR A 59 -8.23 -1.97 -2.93
CA TYR A 59 -7.57 -3.07 -3.63
C TYR A 59 -7.41 -4.28 -2.70
N PRO A 60 -7.75 -5.51 -3.17
CA PRO A 60 -7.48 -6.71 -2.41
C PRO A 60 -5.97 -6.91 -2.17
N PRO A 61 -5.57 -7.55 -1.06
CA PRO A 61 -4.22 -8.05 -0.84
C PRO A 61 -3.76 -8.96 -2.00
N GLY A 62 -2.47 -8.91 -2.36
CA GLY A 62 -1.88 -9.65 -3.48
C GLY A 62 -2.24 -9.16 -4.89
N SER A 63 -3.09 -8.14 -5.02
CA SER A 63 -3.51 -7.61 -6.31
C SER A 63 -2.41 -6.79 -6.98
N THR A 64 -2.27 -6.96 -8.30
CA THR A 64 -1.43 -6.08 -9.12
C THR A 64 -2.15 -4.77 -9.41
N ARG A 65 -1.47 -3.66 -9.15
CA ARG A 65 -1.87 -2.29 -9.43
C ARG A 65 -1.11 -1.76 -10.63
N ASN A 66 -1.75 -0.88 -11.41
CA ASN A 66 -1.16 -0.24 -12.59
C ASN A 66 -0.53 -1.26 -13.56
N SER A 67 -1.18 -2.41 -13.73
CA SER A 67 -0.69 -3.49 -14.61
C SER A 67 -0.40 -2.95 -16.02
N GLY A 68 0.69 -3.41 -16.63
CA GLY A 68 1.12 -2.96 -17.96
C GLY A 68 1.79 -1.58 -18.00
N THR A 69 2.02 -0.92 -16.86
CA THR A 69 2.74 0.36 -16.78
C THR A 69 4.11 0.21 -16.12
N MET A 70 4.98 1.21 -16.30
CA MET A 70 6.26 1.31 -15.59
C MET A 70 6.10 1.37 -14.05
N HIS A 71 4.91 1.75 -13.57
CA HIS A 71 4.58 1.86 -12.15
C HIS A 71 3.75 0.68 -11.63
N ALA A 72 3.76 -0.46 -12.35
CA ALA A 72 3.12 -1.68 -11.88
C ALA A 72 3.66 -2.08 -10.51
N SER A 73 2.78 -2.42 -9.57
CA SER A 73 3.17 -2.83 -8.21
C SER A 73 2.17 -3.83 -7.66
N THR A 74 2.59 -4.70 -6.75
CA THR A 74 1.69 -5.70 -6.14
C THR A 74 1.42 -5.31 -4.69
N THR A 75 0.16 -5.35 -4.26
CA THR A 75 -0.20 -5.14 -2.85
C THR A 75 0.34 -6.30 -2.00
N CYS A 76 0.67 -6.02 -0.75
CA CYS A 76 1.14 -7.06 0.18
C CYS A 76 0.04 -8.10 0.41
N ASP A 77 0.40 -9.39 0.37
CA ASP A 77 -0.54 -10.51 0.52
C ASP A 77 -0.44 -11.24 1.88
N CYS A 78 0.16 -10.59 2.88
CA CYS A 78 0.35 -11.21 4.18
C CYS A 78 -0.97 -11.40 4.94
N GLY A 79 -0.99 -12.30 5.93
CA GLY A 79 -2.17 -12.56 6.76
C GLY A 79 -2.73 -11.31 7.46
N ALA A 80 -1.87 -10.37 7.85
CA ALA A 80 -2.31 -9.10 8.45
C ALA A 80 -3.07 -8.21 7.45
N CYS A 81 -2.60 -8.12 6.20
CA CYS A 81 -3.30 -7.40 5.14
C CYS A 81 -4.64 -8.05 4.79
N ARG A 82 -4.69 -9.39 4.72
CA ARG A 82 -5.94 -10.14 4.49
C ARG A 82 -6.95 -9.88 5.60
N ALA A 83 -6.55 -10.04 6.86
CA ALA A 83 -7.44 -9.79 7.99
C ALA A 83 -7.93 -8.33 8.06
N ALA A 84 -7.07 -7.36 7.74
CA ALA A 84 -7.46 -5.95 7.71
C ALA A 84 -8.43 -5.64 6.55
N TYR A 85 -8.22 -6.25 5.38
CA TYR A 85 -9.11 -6.11 4.23
C TYR A 85 -10.51 -6.62 4.55
N ASP A 86 -10.62 -7.82 5.12
CA ASP A 86 -11.90 -8.43 5.48
C ASP A 86 -12.70 -7.57 6.47
N ARG A 87 -12.03 -7.02 7.49
CA ARG A 87 -12.65 -6.11 8.46
C ARG A 87 -13.19 -4.83 7.79
N LEU A 88 -12.44 -4.25 6.87
CA LEU A 88 -12.85 -3.03 6.17
C LEU A 88 -14.03 -3.29 5.24
N GLN A 89 -14.04 -4.42 4.53
CA GLN A 89 -15.16 -4.82 3.68
C GLN A 89 -16.45 -5.08 4.49
N GLN A 90 -16.33 -5.68 5.68
CA GLN A 90 -17.46 -5.87 6.60
C GLN A 90 -17.98 -4.54 7.17
N GLY A 91 -17.10 -3.59 7.45
CA GLY A 91 -17.46 -2.26 7.94
C GLY A 91 -18.13 -1.37 6.88
N GLU A 92 -17.68 -1.42 5.63
CA GLU A 92 -18.33 -0.71 4.51
C GLU A 92 -19.73 -1.29 4.21
N SER A 93 -19.94 -2.60 4.44
CA SER A 93 -21.24 -3.26 4.25
C SER A 93 -22.28 -2.90 5.31
N ALA A 94 -21.87 -2.36 6.47
CA ALA A 94 -22.77 -1.99 7.56
C ALA A 94 -23.23 -0.51 7.53
N ALA A 95 -22.71 0.29 6.59
CA ALA A 95 -23.04 1.70 6.43
C ALA A 95 -23.95 1.99 5.21
N GLY A 96 -24.55 0.95 4.63
CA GLY A 96 -25.49 1.02 3.50
C GLY A 96 -26.96 0.97 3.93
#